data_AF-A0A384IA90-F1
#
_entry.id   AF-A0A384IA90-F1
#
_cell.length_a   1.000
_cell.length_b   1.000
_cell.length_c   1.000
_cell.angle_alpha   90.00
_cell.angle_beta   90.00
_cell.angle_gamma   90.00
#
_symmetry.space_group_name_H-M   'P 1'
#
loop_
_entity.id
_entity.type
_entity.pdbx_description
1 polymer ?
#
loop_
_entity_poly.entity_id
_entity_poly.type
_entity_poly.pdbx_seq_one_letter_code
_entity_poly.pdbx_strand_id
1 'polypeptide(L)'
;MGDGKDSGKVLDIKTADIKATAPVFHTQGKNLSKALTTLVTTLDGLGKPWGDDEQGKQFGDAYSPQQTLIEKAAGTLVLGLISIHEAMADMSDGHVDNDELISGMFKKAKPTAGHDQGDE
;
A
#
# COMPACT_ATOMS: atom_id res chain seq x y z
N MET A 1 10.78 1.41 45.65
CA MET A 1 9.97 2.17 44.68
C MET A 1 10.85 2.33 43.46
N GLY A 2 10.59 1.56 42.40
CA GLY A 2 11.43 1.53 41.20
C GLY A 2 10.97 2.59 40.22
N ASP A 3 11.88 3.50 39.86
CA ASP A 3 11.68 4.58 38.90
C ASP A 3 11.24 4.05 37.54
N GLY A 4 9.97 4.27 37.21
CA GLY A 4 9.42 4.11 35.87
C GLY A 4 9.98 5.20 34.96
N LYS A 5 11.01 4.85 34.17
CA LYS A 5 11.59 5.72 33.14
C LYS A 5 11.48 5.05 31.78
N ASP A 6 10.25 4.69 31.37
CA ASP A 6 9.95 4.51 29.95
C ASP A 6 9.75 5.91 29.36
N SER A 7 10.87 6.56 29.04
CA SER A 7 10.89 7.77 28.24
C SER A 7 10.17 7.50 26.94
N GLY A 8 9.04 8.20 26.73
CA GLY A 8 8.18 8.06 25.57
C GLY A 8 8.97 7.93 24.28
N LYS A 9 9.01 6.70 23.76
CA LYS A 9 9.41 6.48 22.37
C LYS A 9 8.29 7.07 21.52
N VAL A 10 8.49 8.32 21.09
CA VAL A 10 7.83 8.82 19.88
C VAL A 10 8.10 7.77 18.82
N LEU A 11 7.03 7.19 18.26
CA LEU A 11 7.15 6.21 17.18
C LEU A 11 7.85 6.92 16.02
N ASP A 12 9.15 6.63 15.84
CA ASP A 12 9.95 7.15 14.75
C ASP A 12 9.53 6.44 13.46
N ILE A 13 8.40 6.88 12.93
CA ILE A 13 7.84 6.40 11.68
C ILE A 13 8.63 7.08 10.57
N LYS A 14 9.42 6.28 9.85
CA LYS A 14 10.22 6.74 8.71
C LYS A 14 9.34 7.03 7.50
N THR A 15 8.52 8.06 7.60
CA THR A 15 7.58 8.52 6.56
C THR A 15 8.25 8.75 5.22
N ALA A 16 9.50 9.24 5.21
CA ALA A 16 10.30 9.40 4.01
C ALA A 16 10.58 8.07 3.29
N ASP A 17 10.91 7.00 4.03
CA ASP A 17 11.16 5.67 3.47
C ASP A 17 9.86 5.04 2.96
N ILE A 18 8.74 5.24 3.67
CA ILE A 18 7.40 4.80 3.24
C ILE A 18 7.01 5.51 1.94
N LYS A 19 7.19 6.84 1.87
CA LYS A 19 6.89 7.64 0.68
C LYS A 19 7.78 7.27 -0.51
N ALA A 20 9.03 6.89 -0.27
CA ALA A 20 9.95 6.43 -1.32
C ALA A 20 9.60 5.04 -1.86
N THR A 21 9.00 4.17 -1.04
CA THR A 21 8.68 2.78 -1.41
C THR A 21 7.25 2.58 -1.90
N ALA A 22 6.30 3.42 -1.48
CA ALA A 22 4.91 3.38 -1.92
C ALA A 22 4.73 3.31 -3.47
N PRO A 23 5.48 4.09 -4.28
CA PRO A 23 5.35 4.03 -5.74
C PRO A 23 5.76 2.68 -6.34
N VAL A 24 6.60 1.90 -5.66
CA VAL A 24 7.02 0.57 -6.12
C VAL A 24 5.84 -0.39 -6.11
N PHE A 25 5.06 -0.42 -5.02
CA PHE A 25 3.88 -1.27 -4.90
C PHE A 25 2.82 -0.92 -5.94
N HIS A 26 2.61 0.39 -6.20
CA HIS A 26 1.74 0.84 -7.28
C HIS A 26 2.19 0.37 -8.65
N THR A 27 3.48 0.56 -8.95
CA THR A 27 4.07 0.21 -10.24
C THR A 27 4.00 -1.29 -10.49
N GLN A 28 4.38 -2.09 -9.50
CA GLN A 28 4.32 -3.55 -9.62
C GLN A 28 2.87 -4.06 -9.64
N GLY A 29 1.96 -3.45 -8.88
CA GLY A 29 0.52 -3.73 -8.94
C GLY A 29 -0.04 -3.49 -10.35
N LYS A 30 0.29 -2.35 -10.98
CA LYS A 30 -0.10 -2.04 -12.36
C LYS A 30 0.49 -3.01 -13.38
N ASN A 31 1.78 -3.33 -13.27
CA ASN A 31 2.44 -4.28 -14.16
C ASN A 31 1.80 -5.66 -14.09
N LEU A 32 1.55 -6.14 -12.87
CA LEU A 32 0.90 -7.42 -12.64
C LEU A 32 -0.55 -7.42 -13.14
N SER A 33 -1.30 -6.34 -12.92
CA SER A 33 -2.66 -6.16 -13.47
C SER A 33 -2.68 -6.25 -15.00
N LYS A 34 -1.74 -5.58 -15.67
CA LYS A 34 -1.61 -5.63 -17.14
C LYS A 34 -1.25 -7.03 -17.63
N ALA A 35 -0.30 -7.70 -16.97
CA ALA A 35 0.09 -9.06 -17.31
C ALA A 35 -1.09 -10.05 -17.13
N LEU A 36 -1.81 -9.95 -16.01
CA LEU A 36 -3.00 -10.76 -15.75
C LEU A 36 -4.09 -10.53 -16.80
N THR A 37 -4.39 -9.26 -17.11
CA THR A 37 -5.36 -8.91 -18.15
C THR A 37 -4.97 -9.51 -19.50
N THR A 38 -3.68 -9.44 -19.85
CA THR A 38 -3.16 -10.03 -21.10
C THR A 38 -3.33 -11.54 -21.11
N LEU A 39 -3.03 -12.22 -20.00
CA LEU A 39 -3.19 -13.66 -19.86
C LEU A 39 -4.66 -14.07 -20.03
N VAL A 40 -5.57 -13.47 -19.26
CA VAL A 40 -7.02 -13.76 -19.30
C VAL A 40 -7.57 -13.56 -20.70
N THR A 41 -7.33 -12.38 -21.29
CA THR A 41 -7.85 -12.05 -22.63
C THR A 41 -7.28 -12.96 -23.71
N THR A 42 -6.02 -13.41 -23.57
CA THR A 42 -5.42 -14.37 -24.49
C THR A 42 -6.08 -15.74 -24.35
N LEU A 43 -6.26 -16.25 -23.12
CA LEU A 43 -6.87 -17.54 -22.89
C LEU A 43 -8.33 -17.57 -23.36
N ASP A 44 -9.12 -16.54 -23.04
CA ASP A 44 -10.49 -16.40 -23.50
C ASP A 44 -10.58 -16.30 -25.03
N GLY A 45 -9.65 -15.56 -25.65
CA GLY A 45 -9.57 -15.38 -27.10
C GLY A 45 -9.20 -16.65 -27.87
N LEU A 46 -8.53 -17.61 -27.22
CA LEU A 46 -8.22 -18.92 -27.80
C LEU A 46 -9.43 -19.87 -27.82
N GLY A 47 -10.51 -19.52 -27.12
CA GLY A 47 -11.71 -20.35 -27.03
C GLY A 47 -11.44 -21.69 -26.33
N LYS A 48 -12.10 -22.75 -26.78
CA LYS A 48 -11.85 -24.12 -26.30
C LYS A 48 -10.94 -24.83 -27.30
N PRO A 49 -9.61 -24.82 -27.11
CA PRO A 49 -8.69 -25.51 -28.02
C PRO A 49 -8.81 -27.04 -27.94
N TRP A 50 -9.51 -27.56 -26.94
CA TRP A 50 -9.87 -28.98 -26.82
C TRP A 50 -11.17 -29.27 -27.57
N GLY A 51 -11.22 -30.42 -28.26
CA GLY A 51 -12.39 -30.84 -29.06
C GLY A 51 -13.62 -31.19 -28.21
N ASP A 52 -14.75 -31.45 -28.88
CA ASP A 52 -16.00 -31.88 -28.23
C ASP A 52 -16.12 -33.41 -28.04
N ASP A 53 -15.06 -34.15 -28.39
CA ASP A 53 -14.92 -35.56 -28.07
C ASP A 53 -14.78 -35.79 -26.55
N GLU A 54 -14.84 -37.05 -26.14
CA GLU A 54 -14.82 -37.42 -24.73
C GLU A 54 -13.52 -36.98 -24.02
N GLN A 55 -12.37 -37.07 -24.69
CA GLN A 55 -11.10 -36.62 -24.11
C GLN A 55 -11.04 -35.09 -23.99
N GLY A 56 -11.51 -34.37 -25.01
CA GLY A 56 -11.56 -32.91 -25.00
C GLY A 56 -12.50 -32.36 -23.93
N LYS A 57 -13.66 -32.99 -23.71
CA LYS A 57 -14.56 -32.66 -22.60
C LYS A 57 -13.91 -32.88 -21.23
N GLN A 58 -13.29 -34.05 -21.01
CA GLN A 58 -12.59 -34.34 -19.76
C GLN A 58 -11.47 -33.32 -19.49
N PHE A 59 -10.72 -32.93 -20.52
CA PHE A 59 -9.72 -31.88 -20.40
C PHE A 59 -10.35 -30.54 -20.04
N GLY A 60 -11.39 -30.10 -20.77
CA GLY A 60 -12.08 -28.85 -20.52
C GLY A 60 -12.67 -28.74 -19.12
N ASP A 61 -13.30 -29.81 -18.64
CA ASP A 61 -13.87 -29.91 -17.30
C ASP A 61 -12.79 -29.84 -16.21
N ALA A 62 -11.59 -30.37 -16.50
CA ALA A 62 -10.44 -30.34 -15.60
C ALA A 62 -9.53 -29.11 -15.80
N TYR A 63 -9.78 -28.25 -16.78
CA TYR A 63 -8.96 -27.06 -17.05
C TYR A 63 -9.67 -25.78 -16.64
N SER A 64 -10.93 -25.63 -17.03
CA SER A 64 -11.70 -24.39 -16.88
C SER A 64 -11.83 -23.93 -15.41
N PRO A 65 -12.08 -24.82 -14.42
CA PRO A 65 -12.12 -24.42 -13.02
C PRO A 65 -10.77 -23.90 -12.51
N GLN A 66 -9.67 -24.51 -12.94
CA GLN A 66 -8.30 -24.18 -12.54
C GLN A 66 -7.87 -22.85 -13.14
N GLN A 67 -8.21 -22.60 -14.40
CA GLN A 67 -8.05 -21.28 -15.02
C GLN A 67 -8.75 -20.22 -14.16
N THR A 68 -10.03 -20.42 -13.86
CA THR A 68 -10.81 -19.47 -13.03
C THR A 68 -10.18 -19.23 -11.65
N LEU A 69 -9.62 -20.27 -11.01
CA LEU A 69 -8.96 -20.15 -9.72
C LEU A 69 -7.67 -19.32 -9.81
N ILE A 70 -6.85 -19.54 -10.84
CA ILE A 70 -5.62 -18.76 -11.07
C ILE A 70 -5.96 -17.29 -11.30
N GLU A 71 -6.98 -17.01 -12.10
CA GLU A 71 -7.42 -15.64 -12.38
C GLU A 71 -7.88 -14.91 -11.11
N LYS A 72 -8.69 -15.57 -10.27
CA LYS A 72 -9.13 -15.01 -8.99
C LYS A 72 -7.98 -14.76 -8.03
N ALA A 73 -7.04 -15.71 -7.91
CA ALA A 73 -5.89 -15.58 -7.03
C ALA A 73 -4.97 -14.43 -7.46
N ALA A 74 -4.68 -14.33 -8.76
CA ALA A 74 -3.89 -13.24 -9.31
C ALA A 74 -4.60 -11.88 -9.17
N GLY A 75 -5.92 -11.83 -9.37
CA GLY A 75 -6.72 -10.63 -9.13
C GLY A 75 -6.64 -10.16 -7.68
N THR A 76 -6.73 -11.09 -6.72
CA THR A 76 -6.58 -10.79 -5.28
C THR A 76 -5.20 -10.23 -4.96
N LEU A 77 -4.13 -10.80 -5.55
CA LEU A 77 -2.77 -10.31 -5.37
C LEU A 77 -2.59 -8.88 -5.89
N VAL A 78 -3.14 -8.57 -7.07
CA VAL A 78 -3.12 -7.21 -7.64
C VAL A 78 -3.82 -6.22 -6.71
N LEU A 79 -5.02 -6.57 -6.22
CA LEU A 79 -5.77 -5.74 -5.28
C LEU A 79 -5.00 -5.50 -3.98
N GLY A 80 -4.32 -6.54 -3.46
CA GLY A 80 -3.46 -6.42 -2.27
C GLY A 80 -2.30 -5.45 -2.49
N LEU A 81 -1.62 -5.50 -3.64
CA LEU A 81 -0.51 -4.60 -3.95
C LEU A 81 -0.96 -3.13 -4.07
N ILE A 82 -2.13 -2.90 -4.67
CA ILE A 82 -2.73 -1.55 -4.76
C ILE A 82 -3.15 -1.06 -3.37
N SER A 83 -3.80 -1.90 -2.57
CA SER A 83 -4.20 -1.55 -1.19
C SER A 83 -3.00 -1.20 -0.30
N ILE A 84 -1.88 -1.93 -0.43
CA ILE A 84 -0.65 -1.60 0.29
C ILE A 84 -0.10 -0.24 -0.14
N HIS A 85 -0.15 0.09 -1.44
CA HIS A 85 0.22 1.41 -1.93
C HIS A 85 -0.65 2.52 -1.33
N GLU A 86 -1.98 2.35 -1.35
CA GLU A 86 -2.93 3.32 -0.78
C GLU A 86 -2.68 3.52 0.71
N ALA A 87 -2.55 2.43 1.48
CA ALA A 87 -2.26 2.51 2.91
C ALA A 87 -0.93 3.21 3.22
N MET A 88 0.11 2.99 2.41
CA MET A 88 1.40 3.67 2.57
C MET A 88 1.32 5.16 2.21
N ALA A 89 0.54 5.52 1.17
CA ALA A 89 0.32 6.90 0.79
C ALA A 89 -0.43 7.65 1.91
N ASP A 90 -1.54 7.09 2.38
CA ASP A 90 -2.37 7.65 3.47
C ASP A 90 -1.56 7.81 4.76
N MET A 91 -0.76 6.81 5.12
CA MET A 91 0.11 6.86 6.31
C MET A 91 1.19 7.93 6.17
N SER A 92 1.74 8.13 4.97
CA SER A 92 2.74 9.17 4.74
C SER A 92 2.14 10.57 4.81
N ASP A 93 0.97 10.80 4.19
CA ASP A 93 0.34 12.11 4.15
C ASP A 93 -0.25 12.49 5.51
N GLY A 94 -0.90 11.54 6.21
CA GLY A 94 -1.42 11.76 7.56
C GLY A 94 -0.36 12.10 8.60
N HIS A 95 0.87 11.58 8.45
CA HIS A 95 1.99 11.98 9.30
C HIS A 95 2.57 13.36 8.94
N VAL A 96 2.69 13.69 7.65
CA VAL A 96 3.19 15.01 7.23
C VAL A 96 2.26 16.11 7.72
N ASP A 97 0.95 15.94 7.58
CA ASP A 97 -0.04 16.92 8.03
C ASP A 97 0.01 17.10 9.56
N ASN A 98 0.14 15.99 10.31
CA ASN A 98 0.24 16.05 11.77
C ASN A 98 1.52 16.75 12.22
N ASP A 99 2.67 16.47 11.59
CA ASP A 99 3.94 17.12 11.91
C ASP A 99 3.93 18.61 11.53
N GLU A 100 3.31 18.99 10.41
CA GLU A 100 3.17 20.40 10.02
C GLU A 100 2.27 21.16 11.00
N LEU A 101 1.12 20.60 11.36
CA LEU A 101 0.20 21.17 12.35
C LEU A 101 0.87 21.33 13.72
N ILE A 102 1.55 20.29 14.20
CA ILE A 102 2.33 20.31 15.44
C ILE A 102 3.42 21.39 15.34
N SER A 103 4.21 21.41 14.27
CA SER A 103 5.27 22.41 14.09
C SER A 103 4.72 23.84 14.06
N GLY A 104 3.53 24.05 13.47
CA GLY A 104 2.82 25.32 13.42
C GLY A 104 2.34 25.77 14.80
N MET A 105 1.80 24.86 15.61
CA MET A 105 1.40 25.14 17.00
C MET A 105 2.62 25.49 17.87
N PHE A 106 3.73 24.76 17.75
CA PHE A 106 4.95 25.04 18.50
C PHE A 106 5.73 26.27 18.02
N LYS A 107 5.68 26.63 16.73
CA LYS A 107 6.23 27.89 16.22
C LYS A 107 5.43 29.11 16.67
N LYS A 108 4.10 28.99 16.79
CA LYS A 108 3.22 30.06 17.28
C LYS A 108 3.42 30.33 18.78
N ALA A 109 3.97 29.37 19.53
CA ALA A 109 4.22 29.45 20.95
C ALA A 109 5.63 29.98 21.34
N LYS A 110 6.34 30.72 20.47
CA LYS A 110 7.56 31.43 20.91
C LYS A 110 7.18 32.54 21.93
N PRO A 111 7.65 32.48 23.18
CA PRO A 111 7.41 33.55 24.13
C PRO A 111 8.24 34.78 23.71
N THR A 112 7.61 35.94 23.69
CA THR A 112 8.28 37.24 23.58
C THR A 112 9.25 37.40 24.74
N ALA A 113 10.55 37.29 24.46
CA ALA A 113 11.60 37.67 25.38
C ALA A 113 11.73 39.21 25.39
N GLY A 114 11.66 39.81 26.59
CA GLY A 114 12.27 41.11 26.89
C GLY A 114 11.33 42.25 27.31
N HIS A 115 11.25 42.50 28.62
CA HIS A 115 11.64 43.82 29.13
C HIS A 115 12.33 43.68 30.50
N ASP A 116 13.58 44.11 30.47
CA ASP A 116 14.49 44.42 31.57
C ASP A 116 14.04 45.69 32.29
N GLN A 117 14.06 45.68 33.63
CA GLN A 117 14.65 46.74 34.45
C GLN A 117 14.47 46.40 35.94
N GLY A 118 15.59 46.16 36.61
CA GLY A 118 15.71 46.53 38.01
C GLY A 118 15.84 48.04 38.14
N ASP A 119 15.44 48.59 39.28
CA ASP A 119 16.23 49.56 40.06
C ASP A 119 15.51 49.87 41.39
N GLU A 120 16.35 49.96 42.44
CA GLU A 120 16.20 50.47 43.81
C GLU A 120 15.17 49.89 44.81
#